data_AF-A0A0R2CI75-F1
#
_entry.id   AF-A0A0R2CI75-F1
#
_cell.length_a   1.000
_cell.length_b   1.000
_cell.length_c   1.000
_cell.angle_alpha   90.00
_cell.angle_beta   90.00
_cell.angle_gamma   90.00
#
_symmetry.space_group_name_H-M   'P 1'
#
loop_
_entity.id
_entity.type
_entity.pdbx_description
1 polymer ?
#
loop_
_entity_poly.entity_id
_entity_poly.type
_entity_poly.pdbx_seq_one_letter_code
_entity_poly.pdbx_strand_id
1 'polypeptide(L)'
;MALAQIYEGSFDFIDSATNRRHRLAVNANLDIIIDNKQLPGQIVGVTRDALTFIDHFGYHLIIRCTGGIPETIYDEAEDETYAIIYPDAVDEDATE
;
A
#
# COMPACT_ATOMS: atom_id res chain seq x y z
N MET A 1 -12.54 4.80 -15.94
CA MET A 1 -12.04 5.15 -14.60
C MET A 1 -10.72 4.42 -14.42
N ALA A 2 -9.62 5.15 -14.23
CA ALA A 2 -8.30 4.55 -14.16
C ALA A 2 -8.10 3.92 -12.76
N LEU A 3 -7.86 2.61 -12.70
CA LEU A 3 -7.66 1.87 -11.44
C LEU A 3 -6.52 2.48 -10.60
N ALA A 4 -5.58 3.17 -11.23
CA ALA A 4 -4.52 3.92 -10.58
C ALA A 4 -5.02 4.94 -9.55
N GLN A 5 -6.16 5.60 -9.79
CA GLN A 5 -6.72 6.60 -8.88
C GLN A 5 -7.22 6.01 -7.55
N ILE A 6 -7.46 4.68 -7.50
CA ILE A 6 -7.88 3.99 -6.28
C ILE A 6 -6.70 3.89 -5.31
N TYR A 7 -5.50 3.69 -5.86
CA TYR A 7 -4.28 3.53 -5.08
C TYR A 7 -3.52 4.84 -4.91
N GLU A 8 -3.74 5.81 -5.80
CA GLU A 8 -3.17 7.16 -5.72
C GLU A 8 -3.53 7.79 -4.36
N GLY A 9 -2.50 8.10 -3.57
CA GLY A 9 -2.70 8.56 -2.22
C GLY A 9 -1.45 8.37 -1.36
N SER A 10 -1.56 8.79 -0.11
CA SER A 10 -0.53 8.60 0.91
C SER A 10 -1.14 7.86 2.08
N PHE A 11 -0.49 6.81 2.52
CA PHE A 11 -0.93 5.98 3.62
C PHE A 11 0.26 5.56 4.47
N ASP A 12 0.03 5.35 5.75
CA ASP A 12 1.08 4.91 6.66
C ASP A 12 0.90 3.42 6.96
N PHE A 13 1.98 2.73 7.31
CA PHE A 13 1.93 1.35 7.78
C PHE A 13 3.01 1.16 8.83
N ILE A 14 2.84 0.21 9.74
CA ILE A 14 3.85 -0.13 10.75
C ILE A 14 4.48 -1.45 10.38
N ASP A 15 5.79 -1.44 10.26
CA ASP A 15 6.59 -2.64 10.07
C ASP A 15 6.72 -3.37 11.43
N SER A 16 6.29 -4.63 11.50
CA SER A 16 6.30 -5.37 12.77
C SER A 16 7.72 -5.79 13.15
N ALA A 17 8.58 -6.04 12.15
CA ALA A 17 9.96 -6.44 12.34
C ALA A 17 10.82 -5.35 13.03
N THR A 18 10.65 -4.09 12.64
CA THR A 18 11.45 -2.95 13.13
C THR A 18 10.66 -2.00 14.04
N ASN A 19 9.35 -2.22 14.18
CA ASN A 19 8.42 -1.34 14.91
C ASN A 19 8.46 0.12 14.42
N ARG A 20 8.76 0.32 13.14
CA ARG A 20 8.85 1.64 12.52
C ARG A 20 7.60 1.92 11.71
N ARG A 21 7.09 3.15 11.86
CA ARG A 21 6.06 3.68 10.96
C ARG A 21 6.74 4.09 9.66
N HIS A 22 6.25 3.54 8.57
CA HIS A 22 6.62 3.88 7.22
C HIS A 22 5.45 4.56 6.53
N ARG A 23 5.76 5.53 5.67
CA ARG A 23 4.76 6.19 4.83
C ARG A 23 4.90 5.68 3.41
N LEU A 24 3.87 5.03 2.88
CA LEU A 24 3.76 4.66 1.48
C LEU A 24 2.93 5.73 0.75
N ALA A 25 3.46 6.27 -0.34
CA ALA A 25 2.73 7.13 -1.25
C ALA A 25 2.75 6.52 -2.64
N VAL A 26 1.60 6.54 -3.31
CA VAL A 26 1.45 6.10 -4.70
C VAL A 26 1.08 7.31 -5.53
N ASN A 27 1.86 7.56 -6.58
CA ASN A 27 1.59 8.64 -7.53
C ASN A 27 0.61 8.20 -8.63
N ALA A 28 0.14 9.17 -9.44
CA ALA A 28 -0.68 8.93 -10.62
C ALA A 28 -0.07 7.95 -11.65
N ASN A 29 1.26 7.86 -11.67
CA ASN A 29 2.03 6.94 -12.50
C ASN A 29 2.14 5.52 -11.89
N LEU A 30 1.55 5.30 -10.71
CA LEU A 30 1.68 4.10 -9.88
C LEU A 30 3.12 3.82 -9.38
N ASP A 31 3.95 4.87 -9.29
CA ASP A 31 5.22 4.79 -8.58
C ASP A 31 4.96 4.68 -7.08
N ILE A 32 5.57 3.68 -6.44
CA ILE A 32 5.53 3.47 -4.99
C ILE A 32 6.68 4.24 -4.34
N ILE A 33 6.37 5.04 -3.32
CA ILE A 33 7.34 5.83 -2.55
C ILE A 33 7.18 5.48 -1.07
N ILE A 34 8.19 4.86 -0.48
CA ILE A 34 8.19 4.50 0.94
C ILE A 34 9.18 5.41 1.68
N ASP A 35 8.74 6.08 2.74
CA ASP A 35 9.59 6.94 3.58
C ASP A 35 10.36 8.00 2.75
N ASN A 36 9.66 8.64 1.81
CA ASN A 36 10.23 9.60 0.85
C ASN A 36 11.27 9.01 -0.13
N LYS A 37 11.43 7.68 -0.18
CA LYS A 37 12.26 6.97 -1.15
C LYS A 37 11.38 6.27 -2.18
N GLN A 38 11.56 6.62 -3.45
CA GLN A 38 10.89 5.90 -4.52
C GLN A 38 11.46 4.48 -4.62
N LEU A 39 10.58 3.48 -4.56
CA LEU A 39 10.93 2.09 -4.78
C LEU A 39 11.12 1.88 -6.30
N PRO A 40 12.31 1.46 -6.77
CA PRO A 40 12.52 1.19 -8.17
C PRO A 40 11.84 -0.13 -8.55
N GLY A 41 10.76 -0.05 -9.31
CA GLY A 41 10.07 -1.26 -9.78
C GLY A 41 8.99 -0.94 -10.81
N GLN A 42 8.09 -1.89 -11.03
CA GLN A 42 7.02 -1.76 -11.99
C GLN A 42 5.74 -2.44 -11.51
N ILE A 43 4.60 -1.87 -11.88
CA ILE A 43 3.31 -2.51 -11.67
C ILE A 43 3.14 -3.62 -12.69
N VAL A 44 2.88 -4.83 -12.21
CA VAL A 44 2.56 -5.99 -13.07
C VAL A 44 1.07 -6.23 -13.21
N GLY A 45 0.29 -5.78 -12.22
CA GLY A 45 -1.15 -5.93 -12.26
C GLY A 45 -1.81 -4.90 -11.36
N VAL A 46 -2.86 -4.25 -11.85
CA VAL A 46 -3.72 -3.40 -11.04
C VAL A 46 -5.16 -3.80 -11.27
N THR A 47 -5.86 -4.08 -10.18
CA THR A 47 -7.27 -4.46 -10.16
C THR A 47 -8.01 -3.59 -9.14
N ARG A 48 -9.33 -3.76 -9.01
CA ARG A 48 -10.09 -3.03 -7.98
C ARG A 48 -9.83 -3.54 -6.57
N ASP A 49 -9.41 -4.79 -6.45
CA ASP A 49 -9.28 -5.52 -5.19
C ASP A 49 -7.82 -5.68 -4.76
N ALA A 50 -6.87 -5.56 -5.71
CA ALA A 50 -5.45 -5.60 -5.42
C ALA A 50 -4.59 -4.89 -6.47
N LEU A 51 -3.47 -4.34 -6.02
CA LEU A 51 -2.37 -3.84 -6.83
C LEU A 51 -1.14 -4.72 -6.58
N THR A 52 -0.59 -5.28 -7.66
CA THR A 52 0.61 -6.10 -7.66
C THR A 52 1.75 -5.30 -8.29
N PHE A 53 2.74 -5.00 -7.47
CA PHE A 53 3.98 -4.32 -7.84
C PHE A 53 5.14 -5.30 -7.75
N ILE A 54 6.12 -5.17 -8.64
CA ILE A 54 7.38 -5.91 -8.58
C ILE A 54 8.53 -4.92 -8.42
N ASP A 55 9.31 -5.07 -7.37
CA ASP A 55 10.53 -4.28 -7.18
C ASP A 55 11.67 -4.75 -8.10
N HIS A 56 12.73 -3.95 -8.23
CA HIS A 56 13.93 -4.29 -9.00
C HIS A 56 14.56 -5.64 -8.63
N PHE A 57 14.41 -6.08 -7.38
CA PHE A 57 14.88 -7.39 -6.94
C PHE A 57 14.01 -8.58 -7.41
N GLY A 58 12.82 -8.32 -7.95
CA GLY A 58 11.89 -9.35 -8.42
C GLY A 58 10.86 -9.82 -7.38
N TYR A 59 10.77 -9.16 -6.23
CA TYR A 59 9.78 -9.47 -5.19
C TYR A 59 8.44 -8.79 -5.46
N HIS A 60 7.36 -9.51 -5.20
CA HIS A 60 6.00 -9.00 -5.32
C HIS A 60 5.56 -8.26 -4.06
N LEU A 61 5.03 -7.07 -4.26
CA LEU A 61 4.37 -6.27 -3.23
C LEU A 61 2.91 -6.12 -3.63
N ILE A 62 2.01 -6.69 -2.83
CA ILE A 62 0.59 -6.82 -3.13
C ILE A 62 -0.20 -5.95 -2.15
N ILE A 63 -0.71 -4.82 -2.64
CA ILE A 63 -1.60 -3.95 -1.88
C ILE A 63 -3.02 -4.45 -2.08
N ARG A 64 -3.65 -5.01 -1.05
CA ARG A 64 -5.04 -5.44 -1.08
C ARG A 64 -5.96 -4.28 -0.78
N CYS A 65 -7.08 -4.24 -1.48
CA CYS A 65 -8.01 -3.14 -1.52
C CYS A 65 -9.42 -3.69 -1.33
N THR A 66 -10.15 -3.21 -0.34
CA THR A 66 -11.53 -3.65 -0.08
C THR A 66 -12.46 -2.48 -0.40
N GLY A 67 -13.35 -2.65 -1.38
CA GLY A 67 -14.30 -1.58 -1.75
C GLY A 67 -13.66 -0.34 -2.37
N GLY A 68 -12.42 -0.45 -2.90
CA GLY A 68 -11.66 0.67 -3.43
C GLY A 68 -10.87 1.46 -2.39
N ILE A 69 -10.70 0.90 -1.19
CA ILE A 69 -9.85 1.46 -0.14
C ILE A 69 -8.75 0.44 0.16
N PRO A 70 -7.46 0.82 0.01
CA PRO A 70 -6.35 -0.06 0.38
C PRO A 70 -6.47 -0.45 1.87
N GLU A 71 -6.26 -1.70 2.22
CA GLU A 71 -6.44 -2.18 3.60
C GLU A 71 -5.17 -2.79 4.16
N THR A 72 -4.49 -3.61 3.35
CA THR A 72 -3.28 -4.33 3.75
C THR A 72 -2.26 -4.35 2.62
N ILE A 73 -0.99 -4.48 2.99
CA ILE A 73 0.15 -4.60 2.09
C ILE A 73 0.83 -5.93 2.40
N TYR A 74 0.84 -6.85 1.46
CA TYR A 74 1.62 -8.09 1.55
C TYR A 74 2.96 -7.91 0.84
N ASP A 75 4.04 -8.21 1.54
CA ASP A 75 5.40 -8.17 1.02
C ASP A 75 5.95 -9.60 0.91
N GLU A 76 6.30 -10.02 -0.31
CA GLU A 76 6.83 -11.36 -0.57
C GLU A 76 8.28 -11.55 -0.10
N ALA A 77 9.08 -10.47 0.03
CA ALA A 77 10.46 -10.59 0.46
C ALA A 77 10.55 -10.96 1.95
N GLU A 78 9.68 -10.35 2.77
CA GLU A 78 9.60 -10.60 4.21
C GLU A 78 8.53 -11.67 4.57
N ASP A 79 7.70 -12.09 3.60
CA ASP A 79 6.50 -12.91 3.80
C ASP A 79 5.57 -12.34 4.90
N GLU A 80 5.50 -11.01 4.97
CA GLU A 80 4.76 -10.28 6.03
C GLU A 80 3.61 -9.46 5.43
N THR A 81 2.52 -9.34 6.20
CA THR A 81 1.37 -8.50 5.84
C THR A 81 1.27 -7.32 6.79
N TYR A 82 1.38 -6.12 6.25
CA TYR A 82 1.26 -4.87 6.98
C TYR A 82 -0.15 -4.30 6.86
N ALA A 83 -0.71 -3.81 7.97
CA ALA A 83 -1.96 -3.08 7.97
C ALA A 83 -1.73 -1.62 7.57
N ILE A 84 -2.57 -1.11 6.67
CA ILE A 84 -2.56 0.29 6.28
C ILE A 84 -3.28 1.12 7.34
N ILE A 85 -2.67 2.26 7.69
CA ILE A 85 -3.13 3.23 8.67
C ILE A 85 -3.45 4.51 7.94
N TYR A 86 -4.74 4.84 7.90
CA TYR A 86 -5.23 6.12 7.38
C TYR A 86 -5.25 7.16 8.49
N PRO A 87 -4.63 8.34 8.30
CA PRO A 87 -4.71 9.42 9.28
C PRO A 87 -6.12 10.00 9.43
N ASP A 88 -7.02 9.74 8.47
CA ASP A 88 -8.41 10.25 8.43
C ASP A 88 -9.47 9.19 8.75
N ALA A 89 -9.07 7.95 9.08
CA ALA A 89 -9.99 6.99 9.68
C ALA A 89 -10.25 7.42 11.14
N VAL A 90 -10.98 8.52 11.29
CA VAL A 90 -11.70 8.80 12.52
C VAL A 90 -12.62 7.62 12.78
N ASP A 91 -12.41 7.04 13.95
CA ASP A 91 -13.20 5.98 14.55
C ASP A 91 -14.69 6.40 14.54
N GLU A 92 -15.46 5.96 13.53
CA GLU A 92 -16.92 5.99 13.54
C GLU A 92 -17.47 4.63 14.02
N ASP A 93 -16.86 4.04 15.05
CA ASP A 93 -17.43 2.91 15.80
C ASP A 93 -17.43 3.22 17.30
N ALA A 94 -18.08 4.34 17.66
CA ALA A 94 -18.53 4.60 19.02
C ALA A 94 -19.99 5.09 19.00
N THR A 95 -20.89 4.24 18.49
CA THR A 95 -22.32 4.35 18.76
C THR A 95 -22.83 3.07 19.41
N GLU A 96 -22.81 3.05 20.74
CA GLU A 96 -23.81 2.36 21.57
C GLU A 96 -24.15 3.23 22.79
#